data_AF-A0A0C3BZM8-F1
#
_entry.id   AF-A0A0C3BZM8-F1
#
_cell.length_a   1.000
_cell.length_b   1.000
_cell.length_c   1.000
_cell.angle_alpha   90.00
_cell.angle_beta   90.00
_cell.angle_gamma   90.00
#
_symmetry.space_group_name_H-M   'P 1'
#
loop_
_entity.id
_entity.type
_entity.pdbx_description
1 polymer ?
#
loop_
_entity_poly.entity_id
_entity_poly.type
_entity_poly.pdbx_seq_one_letter_code
_entity_poly.pdbx_strand_id
1 'polypeptide(L)'
;VKSTEKFTPNLRIVNSSSNVDCNSLSDFSFKIKPDVSVYCADSDPKVKTDSSLVEIFIEFKWSSGDDPFCDPYDVSCPHCGQGAKSFLHETTQANDTLGQITAYTATQLGAQYHTHVYSVFIMKGTAQLLRWDRSGTIVTEAINYNESPLLAEFFRCYSVAPPAMRGKDQSVSDPTPIEAIEARKALGLDNKVPLVKLQIPGAHDSLHYYITSAPRTTSYTPPGHATRGGPAYNILQRTKVFLKDSWRVDLPDIQAKGLTYKTLMDAKVRNIPQCLTSGDISTAEYHATKTQSFTSQPCACRPRTHFVPHRHYHLALDVIGRSLTAFESSYEMVTTVRDGVIGELPHS
;
A
#
# COMPACT_ATOMS: atom_id res chain seq x y z
N VAL A 1 -6.99 -25.79 8.56
CA VAL A 1 -7.55 -25.35 7.27
C VAL A 1 -8.99 -25.87 7.08
N LYS A 2 -9.27 -27.17 6.90
CA LYS A 2 -10.67 -27.64 6.69
C LYS A 2 -11.67 -27.26 7.80
N SER A 3 -11.22 -27.20 9.05
CA SER A 3 -12.07 -26.76 10.19
C SER A 3 -12.50 -25.29 10.11
N THR A 4 -11.83 -24.47 9.29
CA THR A 4 -12.08 -23.02 9.20
C THR A 4 -13.23 -22.63 8.29
N GLU A 5 -13.65 -23.53 7.39
CA GLU A 5 -14.71 -23.29 6.41
C GLU A 5 -16.03 -22.82 7.04
N LYS A 6 -16.32 -23.27 8.27
CA LYS A 6 -17.53 -22.88 9.02
C LYS A 6 -17.60 -21.39 9.34
N PHE A 7 -16.47 -20.70 9.42
CA PHE A 7 -16.39 -19.28 9.77
C PHE A 7 -15.75 -18.43 8.67
N THR A 8 -15.44 -19.00 7.50
CA THR A 8 -14.89 -18.27 6.35
C THR A 8 -15.59 -18.60 5.04
N PRO A 9 -16.92 -18.41 4.94
CA PRO A 9 -17.71 -18.86 3.78
C PRO A 9 -17.22 -18.30 2.43
N ASN A 10 -16.65 -17.09 2.42
CA ASN A 10 -16.18 -16.42 1.21
C ASN A 10 -14.64 -16.31 1.13
N LEU A 11 -13.91 -17.06 1.96
CA LEU A 11 -12.45 -17.07 1.92
C LEU A 11 -11.93 -18.49 1.73
N ARG A 12 -10.80 -18.62 1.03
CA ARG A 12 -10.04 -19.84 0.91
C ARG A 12 -8.74 -19.69 1.68
N ILE A 13 -8.56 -20.50 2.71
CA ILE A 13 -7.33 -20.55 3.50
C ILE A 13 -6.44 -21.65 2.94
N VAL A 14 -5.20 -21.32 2.61
CA VAL A 14 -4.25 -22.24 1.97
C VAL A 14 -2.99 -22.33 2.81
N ASN A 15 -2.56 -23.56 3.10
CA ASN A 15 -1.23 -23.78 3.63
C ASN A 15 -0.21 -23.51 2.51
N SER A 16 0.55 -22.43 2.66
CA SER A 16 1.52 -21.94 1.70
C SER A 16 2.97 -22.10 2.16
N SER A 17 3.20 -22.71 3.33
CA SER A 17 4.51 -22.81 3.99
C SER A 17 5.59 -23.57 3.22
N SER A 18 5.24 -24.21 2.10
CA SER A 18 6.18 -24.91 1.21
C SER A 18 6.45 -24.15 -0.09
N ASN A 19 5.73 -23.07 -0.37
CA ASN A 19 5.72 -22.41 -1.67
C ASN A 19 6.11 -20.93 -1.56
N VAL A 20 7.13 -20.53 -2.32
CA VAL A 20 7.46 -19.12 -2.51
C VAL A 20 6.39 -18.45 -3.38
N ASP A 21 6.17 -17.16 -3.15
CA ASP A 21 5.33 -16.30 -3.98
C ASP A 21 5.57 -16.51 -5.47
N CYS A 22 4.49 -16.71 -6.22
CA CYS A 22 4.52 -16.93 -7.65
C CYS A 22 4.15 -15.72 -8.49
N ASN A 23 3.93 -14.55 -7.87
CA ASN A 23 3.69 -13.30 -8.59
C ASN A 23 4.89 -12.96 -9.50
N SER A 24 4.66 -13.02 -10.82
CA SER A 24 5.69 -12.75 -11.83
C SER A 24 6.02 -11.27 -12.01
N LEU A 25 5.24 -10.38 -11.39
CA LEU A 25 5.48 -8.94 -11.35
C LEU A 25 6.18 -8.49 -10.07
N SER A 26 6.92 -9.39 -9.42
CA SER A 26 7.69 -9.09 -8.21
C SER A 26 9.19 -9.07 -8.49
N ASP A 27 9.80 -7.90 -8.25
CA ASP A 27 11.24 -7.68 -8.20
C ASP A 27 11.73 -7.64 -6.73
N PHE A 28 10.92 -8.14 -5.79
CA PHE A 28 11.24 -8.15 -4.36
C PHE A 28 12.39 -9.13 -4.10
N SER A 29 13.49 -8.64 -3.53
CA SER A 29 14.72 -9.42 -3.36
C SER A 29 14.61 -10.55 -2.32
N PHE A 30 13.59 -10.49 -1.46
CA PHE A 30 13.35 -11.48 -0.40
C PHE A 30 12.34 -12.54 -0.85
N LYS A 31 12.56 -13.80 -0.47
CA LYS A 31 11.62 -14.89 -0.77
C LYS A 31 10.39 -14.76 0.12
N ILE A 32 9.29 -14.31 -0.46
CA ILE A 32 8.00 -14.22 0.23
C ILE A 32 7.40 -15.62 0.35
N LYS A 33 7.26 -16.08 1.59
CA LYS A 33 6.92 -17.48 1.90
C LYS A 33 6.16 -17.57 3.24
N PRO A 34 4.96 -16.98 3.34
CA PRO A 34 4.12 -17.06 4.53
C PRO A 34 3.67 -18.50 4.78
N ASP A 35 3.46 -18.85 6.05
CA ASP A 35 2.95 -20.16 6.42
C ASP A 35 1.55 -20.44 5.85
N VAL A 36 0.67 -19.43 5.92
CA VAL A 36 -0.70 -19.53 5.41
C VAL A 36 -1.08 -18.25 4.66
N SER A 37 -1.72 -18.44 3.50
CA SER A 37 -2.25 -17.37 2.66
C SER A 37 -3.77 -17.51 2.56
N VAL A 38 -4.48 -16.39 2.73
CA VAL A 38 -5.94 -16.33 2.63
C VAL A 38 -6.32 -15.59 1.36
N TYR A 39 -7.27 -16.15 0.61
CA TYR A 39 -7.76 -15.60 -0.67
C TYR A 39 -9.27 -15.43 -0.64
N CYS A 40 -9.82 -14.64 -1.57
CA CYS A 40 -11.25 -14.67 -1.84
C CYS A 40 -11.67 -16.03 -2.44
N ALA A 41 -12.92 -16.44 -2.22
CA ALA A 41 -13.41 -17.76 -2.64
C ALA A 41 -13.42 -17.99 -4.16
N ASP A 42 -13.57 -16.92 -4.94
CA ASP A 42 -13.52 -16.89 -6.39
C ASP A 42 -12.10 -16.95 -6.96
N SER A 43 -11.08 -16.74 -6.12
CA SER A 43 -9.68 -16.88 -6.51
C SER A 43 -9.30 -18.36 -6.61
N ASP A 44 -8.44 -18.70 -7.58
CA ASP A 44 -7.86 -20.04 -7.74
C ASP A 44 -6.41 -20.08 -7.24
N PRO A 45 -6.18 -20.18 -5.92
CA PRO A 45 -4.84 -20.37 -5.41
C PRO A 45 -4.39 -21.79 -5.79
N LYS A 46 -3.45 -21.87 -6.73
CA LYS A 46 -2.77 -23.12 -7.13
C LYS A 46 -1.84 -23.66 -6.02
N VAL A 47 -2.30 -23.67 -4.77
CA VAL A 47 -1.60 -24.06 -3.53
C VAL A 47 -0.39 -23.17 -3.18
N LYS A 48 -0.04 -22.21 -4.04
CA LYS A 48 1.09 -21.30 -3.87
C LYS A 48 0.64 -19.96 -3.28
N THR A 49 1.59 -19.24 -2.71
CA THR A 49 1.43 -17.82 -2.40
C THR A 49 1.35 -17.04 -3.73
N ASP A 50 0.35 -16.18 -3.88
CA ASP A 50 0.27 -15.19 -4.95
C ASP A 50 -0.04 -13.82 -4.34
N SER A 51 1.00 -12.99 -4.21
CA SER A 51 0.90 -11.67 -3.61
C SER A 51 0.00 -10.70 -4.38
N SER A 52 -0.34 -10.99 -5.64
CA SER A 52 -1.28 -10.19 -6.42
C SER A 52 -2.75 -10.49 -6.10
N LEU A 53 -3.03 -11.60 -5.41
CA LEU A 53 -4.40 -12.07 -5.11
C LEU A 53 -4.69 -12.24 -3.62
N VAL A 54 -3.65 -12.31 -2.78
CA VAL A 54 -3.81 -12.58 -1.35
C VAL A 54 -4.57 -11.47 -0.63
N GLU A 55 -5.46 -11.86 0.29
CA GLU A 55 -6.21 -10.97 1.17
C GLU A 55 -5.49 -10.78 2.51
N ILE A 56 -5.06 -11.89 3.13
CA ILE A 56 -4.44 -11.90 4.47
C ILE A 56 -3.28 -12.89 4.46
N PHE A 57 -2.13 -12.45 4.96
CA PHE A 57 -1.02 -13.33 5.35
C PHE A 57 -1.13 -13.73 6.81
N ILE A 58 -0.85 -15.00 7.10
CA ILE A 58 -0.78 -15.54 8.46
C ILE A 58 0.59 -16.21 8.64
N GLU A 59 1.32 -15.79 9.66
CA GLU A 59 2.64 -16.32 10.01
C GLU A 59 2.61 -16.97 11.39
N PHE A 60 3.23 -18.15 11.51
CA PHE A 60 3.33 -18.90 12.76
C PHE A 60 4.75 -18.89 13.30
N LYS A 61 4.88 -18.72 14.61
CA LYS A 61 6.12 -18.94 15.35
C LYS A 61 5.87 -19.81 16.57
N TRP A 62 6.91 -20.56 16.97
CA TRP A 62 6.86 -21.50 18.09
C TRP A 62 7.94 -21.25 19.13
N SER A 63 9.08 -20.66 18.75
CA SER A 63 10.11 -20.25 19.70
C SER A 63 9.75 -18.90 20.27
N SER A 64 9.82 -18.74 21.60
CA SER A 64 9.56 -17.45 22.24
C SER A 64 10.54 -16.36 21.82
N GLY A 65 11.75 -16.74 21.39
CA GLY A 65 12.73 -15.78 20.86
C GLY A 65 12.29 -15.13 19.53
N ASP A 66 11.39 -15.79 18.79
CA ASP A 66 10.82 -15.27 17.55
C ASP A 66 9.62 -14.37 17.79
N ASP A 67 9.15 -14.19 19.04
CA ASP A 67 8.03 -13.29 19.33
C ASP A 67 8.50 -11.85 19.14
N PRO A 68 7.94 -11.10 18.18
CA PRO A 68 8.30 -9.71 18.04
C PRO A 68 7.57 -8.80 19.04
N PHE A 69 6.56 -9.32 19.74
CA PHE A 69 5.70 -8.53 20.60
C PHE A 69 5.82 -8.94 22.07
N CYS A 70 5.67 -7.98 22.97
CA CYS A 70 5.63 -8.21 24.41
C CYS A 70 4.52 -7.36 25.04
N ASP A 71 4.13 -7.72 26.28
CA ASP A 71 3.15 -6.95 27.03
C ASP A 71 3.68 -5.51 27.27
N PRO A 72 2.96 -4.46 26.83
CA PRO A 72 3.35 -3.07 27.07
C PRO A 72 3.21 -2.62 28.53
N TYR A 73 2.58 -3.41 29.38
CA TYR A 73 2.38 -3.13 30.80
C TYR A 73 3.29 -4.01 31.64
N ASP A 74 4.14 -3.38 32.45
CA ASP A 74 5.00 -4.09 33.41
C ASP A 74 4.59 -3.71 34.82
N VAL A 75 3.73 -4.53 35.44
CA VAL A 75 3.28 -4.34 36.83
C VAL A 75 4.42 -4.45 37.85
N SER A 76 5.56 -5.02 37.45
CA SER A 76 6.71 -5.31 38.31
C SER A 76 7.83 -4.28 38.24
N CYS A 77 7.82 -3.34 37.31
CA CYS A 77 8.92 -2.40 37.16
C CYS A 77 8.71 -1.14 38.05
N PRO A 78 9.58 -0.88 39.05
CA PRO A 78 9.37 0.21 40.01
C PRO A 78 9.54 1.62 39.42
N HIS A 79 10.12 1.73 38.22
CA HIS A 79 10.39 3.01 37.53
C HIS A 79 9.37 3.36 36.45
N CYS A 80 8.53 2.43 36.01
CA CYS A 80 7.50 2.67 35.01
C CYS A 80 6.18 3.07 35.68
N GLY A 81 6.27 3.93 36.71
CA GLY A 81 5.11 4.62 37.29
C GLY A 81 4.30 5.28 36.17
N GLN A 82 3.19 4.64 35.80
CA GLN A 82 2.20 5.12 34.83
C GLN A 82 2.70 5.32 33.38
N GLY A 83 3.78 4.65 32.95
CA GLY A 83 4.32 4.78 31.58
C GLY A 83 4.37 3.46 30.82
N ALA A 84 3.55 3.31 29.77
CA ALA A 84 3.61 2.16 28.84
C ALA A 84 5.01 2.03 28.21
N LYS A 85 5.59 0.82 28.25
CA LYS A 85 6.85 0.51 27.53
C LYS A 85 6.55 0.19 26.06
N SER A 86 7.60 0.10 25.25
CA SER A 86 7.49 -0.46 23.90
C SER A 86 6.95 -1.88 23.97
N PHE A 87 5.93 -2.19 23.17
CA PHE A 87 5.41 -3.56 23.02
C PHE A 87 6.22 -4.39 22.01
N LEU A 88 7.35 -3.87 21.51
CA LEU A 88 8.26 -4.59 20.61
C LEU A 88 9.46 -5.16 21.37
N HIS A 89 9.77 -6.44 21.14
CA HIS A 89 11.01 -7.05 21.57
C HIS A 89 12.20 -6.54 20.74
N GLU A 90 13.33 -6.27 21.39
CA GLU A 90 14.53 -5.71 20.73
C GLU A 90 15.62 -6.76 20.42
N THR A 91 15.30 -8.04 20.53
CA THR A 91 16.24 -9.12 20.20
C THR A 91 16.41 -9.24 18.68
N THR A 92 17.54 -9.80 18.24
CA THR A 92 17.78 -10.05 16.81
C THR A 92 16.69 -10.93 16.19
N GLN A 93 16.28 -12.01 16.87
CA GLN A 93 15.28 -12.96 16.38
C GLN A 93 13.88 -12.33 16.27
N ALA A 94 13.49 -11.49 17.23
CA ALA A 94 12.26 -10.70 17.19
C ALA A 94 12.29 -9.71 16.02
N ASN A 95 13.40 -9.00 15.84
CA ASN A 95 13.57 -8.06 14.73
C ASN A 95 13.55 -8.75 13.37
N ASP A 96 14.12 -9.95 13.24
CA ASP A 96 14.06 -10.75 12.02
C ASP A 96 12.60 -11.14 11.70
N THR A 97 11.82 -11.51 12.71
CA THR A 97 10.39 -11.80 12.54
C THR A 97 9.58 -10.56 12.16
N LEU A 98 9.83 -9.40 12.79
CA LEU A 98 9.23 -8.11 12.38
C LEU A 98 9.56 -7.78 10.92
N GLY A 99 10.82 -7.97 10.52
CA GLY A 99 11.27 -7.76 9.15
C GLY A 99 10.54 -8.69 8.17
N GLN A 100 10.37 -9.96 8.52
CA GLN A 100 9.66 -10.96 7.73
C GLN A 100 8.19 -10.59 7.51
N ILE A 101 7.43 -10.30 8.57
CA ILE A 101 6.01 -9.94 8.44
C ILE A 101 5.82 -8.58 7.73
N THR A 102 6.75 -7.64 7.93
CA THR A 102 6.76 -6.35 7.22
C THR A 102 7.03 -6.55 5.72
N ALA A 103 7.93 -7.45 5.37
CA ALA A 103 8.22 -7.80 3.98
C ALA A 103 6.97 -8.36 3.27
N TYR A 104 6.22 -9.24 3.94
CA TYR A 104 4.97 -9.78 3.39
C TYR A 104 3.96 -8.67 3.10
N THR A 105 3.74 -7.78 4.07
CA THR A 105 2.89 -6.60 3.89
C THR A 105 3.37 -5.70 2.75
N ALA A 106 4.68 -5.42 2.66
CA ALA A 106 5.26 -4.60 1.60
C ALA A 106 4.99 -5.20 0.22
N THR A 107 5.12 -6.52 0.09
CA THR A 107 4.83 -7.25 -1.15
C THR A 107 3.36 -7.14 -1.54
N GLN A 108 2.43 -7.39 -0.60
CA GLN A 108 0.99 -7.26 -0.89
C GLN A 108 0.61 -5.84 -1.29
N LEU A 109 1.02 -4.85 -0.49
CA LEU A 109 0.78 -3.43 -0.76
C LEU A 109 1.59 -2.91 -1.96
N GLY A 110 2.51 -3.69 -2.54
CA GLY A 110 3.24 -3.38 -3.77
C GLY A 110 2.58 -4.00 -5.00
N ALA A 111 2.04 -5.21 -4.86
CA ALA A 111 1.36 -5.95 -5.92
C ALA A 111 -0.08 -5.50 -6.17
N GLN A 112 -0.74 -4.91 -5.17
CA GLN A 112 -2.17 -4.59 -5.20
C GLN A 112 -2.45 -3.11 -4.88
N TYR A 113 -3.60 -2.59 -5.33
CA TYR A 113 -4.10 -1.27 -4.93
C TYR A 113 -4.94 -1.40 -3.67
N HIS A 114 -4.28 -1.30 -2.53
CA HIS A 114 -4.89 -1.36 -1.21
C HIS A 114 -4.62 -0.07 -0.41
N THR A 115 -5.67 0.40 0.26
CA THR A 115 -5.60 1.52 1.20
C THR A 115 -5.01 1.12 2.54
N HIS A 116 -5.25 -0.12 2.93
CA HIS A 116 -4.70 -0.79 4.10
C HIS A 116 -4.77 -2.31 3.90
N VAL A 117 -4.05 -3.07 4.70
CA VAL A 117 -4.11 -4.55 4.71
C VAL A 117 -4.16 -5.08 6.13
N TYR A 118 -4.67 -6.30 6.26
CA TYR A 118 -4.64 -7.04 7.52
C TYR A 118 -3.71 -8.24 7.42
N SER A 119 -2.97 -8.53 8.48
CA SER A 119 -2.21 -9.77 8.63
C SER A 119 -2.44 -10.35 10.03
N VAL A 120 -2.15 -11.64 10.20
CA VAL A 120 -2.27 -12.32 11.49
C VAL A 120 -0.92 -12.92 11.87
N PHE A 121 -0.49 -12.66 13.09
CA PHE A 121 0.67 -13.30 13.68
C PHE A 121 0.20 -14.28 14.75
N ILE A 122 0.70 -15.52 14.71
CA ILE A 122 0.34 -16.57 15.68
C ILE A 122 1.61 -17.03 16.40
N MET A 123 1.65 -16.83 17.72
CA MET A 123 2.70 -17.33 18.59
C MET A 123 2.10 -18.34 19.56
N LYS A 124 2.45 -19.62 19.38
CA LYS A 124 1.93 -20.74 20.18
C LYS A 124 0.40 -20.67 20.32
N GLY A 125 -0.13 -20.39 21.53
CA GLY A 125 -1.56 -20.33 21.84
C GLY A 125 -2.20 -18.95 21.73
N THR A 126 -1.46 -17.96 21.21
CA THR A 126 -1.91 -16.58 21.07
C THR A 126 -1.89 -16.11 19.63
N ALA A 127 -2.75 -15.16 19.28
CA ALA A 127 -2.79 -14.51 17.98
C ALA A 127 -2.88 -12.99 18.15
N GLN A 128 -2.27 -12.25 17.24
CA GLN A 128 -2.43 -10.81 17.12
C GLN A 128 -2.88 -10.47 15.72
N LEU A 129 -3.82 -9.53 15.63
CA LEU A 129 -4.28 -8.96 14.37
C LEU A 129 -3.50 -7.69 14.12
N LEU A 130 -2.98 -7.55 12.90
CA LEU A 130 -2.21 -6.38 12.48
C LEU A 130 -2.97 -5.68 11.36
N ARG A 131 -3.20 -4.38 11.50
CA ARG A 131 -3.71 -3.51 10.43
C ARG A 131 -2.61 -2.57 9.98
N TRP A 132 -2.21 -2.68 8.72
CA TRP A 132 -1.16 -1.88 8.11
C TRP A 132 -1.77 -0.84 7.17
N ASP A 133 -1.34 0.41 7.29
CA ASP A 133 -1.63 1.46 6.31
C ASP A 133 -0.38 2.29 6.02
N ARG A 134 -0.53 3.37 5.24
CA ARG A 134 0.58 4.22 4.84
C ARG A 134 1.10 5.14 5.95
N SER A 135 0.48 5.15 7.13
CA SER A 135 1.00 5.87 8.29
C SER A 135 1.78 4.92 9.21
N GLY A 136 1.31 3.67 9.38
CA GLY A 136 1.98 2.68 10.21
C GLY A 136 1.18 1.40 10.40
N THR A 137 1.33 0.79 11.57
CA THR A 137 0.71 -0.49 11.92
C THR A 137 0.04 -0.41 13.28
N ILE A 138 -1.21 -0.90 13.35
CA ILE A 138 -1.94 -1.12 14.59
C ILE A 138 -1.89 -2.62 14.88
N VAL A 139 -1.53 -2.99 16.11
CA VAL A 139 -1.47 -4.38 16.57
C VAL A 139 -2.42 -4.52 17.76
N THR A 140 -3.25 -5.56 17.76
CA THR A 140 -4.12 -5.85 18.91
C THR A 140 -3.31 -6.37 20.09
N GLU A 141 -3.91 -6.36 21.29
CA GLU A 141 -3.44 -7.20 22.38
C GLU A 141 -3.43 -8.68 21.95
N ALA A 142 -2.64 -9.50 22.66
CA ALA A 142 -2.56 -10.93 22.40
C ALA A 142 -3.90 -11.62 22.69
N ILE A 143 -4.45 -12.28 21.67
CA ILE A 143 -5.71 -13.02 21.76
C ILE A 143 -5.38 -14.47 22.09
N ASN A 144 -5.77 -14.94 23.28
CA ASN A 144 -5.79 -16.38 23.59
C ASN A 144 -6.90 -17.06 22.78
N TYR A 145 -6.59 -17.46 21.55
CA TYR A 145 -7.60 -17.86 20.56
C TYR A 145 -8.29 -19.20 20.87
N ASN A 146 -7.79 -19.97 21.85
CA ASN A 146 -8.46 -21.17 22.37
C ASN A 146 -9.54 -20.83 23.41
N GLU A 147 -9.48 -19.64 24.00
CA GLU A 147 -10.38 -19.18 25.07
C GLU A 147 -11.30 -18.04 24.60
N SER A 148 -10.89 -17.32 23.56
CA SER A 148 -11.59 -16.15 23.02
C SER A 148 -12.06 -16.39 21.58
N PRO A 149 -13.32 -16.02 21.24
CA PRO A 149 -13.84 -16.16 19.88
C PRO A 149 -13.30 -15.11 18.90
N LEU A 150 -12.55 -14.11 19.37
CA LEU A 150 -12.21 -12.90 18.60
C LEU A 150 -11.48 -13.20 17.29
N LEU A 151 -10.56 -14.17 17.26
CA LEU A 151 -9.86 -14.54 16.03
C LEU A 151 -10.82 -15.13 14.98
N ALA A 152 -11.72 -16.03 15.41
CA ALA A 152 -12.72 -16.62 14.53
C ALA A 152 -13.75 -15.58 14.08
N GLU A 153 -14.15 -14.68 14.98
CA GLU A 153 -15.05 -13.57 14.67
C GLU A 153 -14.42 -12.58 13.67
N PHE A 154 -13.13 -12.28 13.80
CA PHE A 154 -12.42 -11.46 12.82
C PHE A 154 -12.52 -12.05 11.43
N PHE A 155 -12.18 -13.34 11.24
CA PHE A 155 -12.29 -13.99 9.94
C PHE A 155 -13.73 -14.07 9.42
N ARG A 156 -14.70 -14.31 10.31
CA ARG A 156 -16.13 -14.28 9.96
C ARG A 156 -16.53 -12.91 9.43
N CYS A 157 -16.21 -11.84 10.17
CA CYS A 157 -16.53 -10.48 9.77
C CYS A 157 -15.80 -10.10 8.48
N TYR A 158 -14.51 -10.42 8.36
CA TYR A 158 -13.72 -10.16 7.15
C TYR A 158 -14.32 -10.85 5.92
N SER A 159 -14.77 -12.10 6.05
CA SER A 159 -15.33 -12.88 4.94
C SER A 159 -16.59 -12.26 4.32
N VAL A 160 -17.35 -11.47 5.09
CA VAL A 160 -18.56 -10.79 4.62
C VAL A 160 -18.39 -9.27 4.49
N ALA A 161 -17.25 -8.73 4.92
CA ALA A 161 -16.97 -7.30 4.85
C ALA A 161 -16.95 -6.82 3.39
N PRO A 162 -17.43 -5.60 3.10
CA PRO A 162 -17.33 -5.03 1.76
C PRO A 162 -15.85 -4.78 1.37
N PRO A 163 -15.52 -4.69 0.07
CA PRO A 163 -14.14 -4.51 -0.41
C PRO A 163 -13.38 -3.35 0.26
N ALA A 164 -13.99 -2.17 0.41
CA ALA A 164 -13.36 -1.02 1.06
C ALA A 164 -12.95 -1.29 2.52
N MET A 165 -13.74 -2.08 3.26
CA MET A 165 -13.42 -2.48 4.65
C MET A 165 -12.29 -3.51 4.72
N ARG A 166 -12.07 -4.27 3.65
CA ARG A 166 -10.91 -5.16 3.48
C ARG A 166 -9.66 -4.42 3.01
N GLY A 167 -9.81 -3.15 2.65
CA GLY A 167 -8.74 -2.29 2.16
C GLY A 167 -8.64 -2.17 0.64
N LYS A 168 -9.51 -2.85 -0.13
CA LYS A 168 -9.52 -2.77 -1.60
C LYS A 168 -9.86 -1.37 -2.08
N ASP A 169 -9.00 -0.82 -2.92
CA ASP A 169 -9.24 0.46 -3.54
C ASP A 169 -10.31 0.34 -4.63
N GLN A 170 -11.51 0.85 -4.33
CA GLN A 170 -12.64 0.82 -5.26
C GLN A 170 -12.55 1.85 -6.40
N SER A 171 -11.53 2.72 -6.37
CA SER A 171 -11.21 3.67 -7.44
C SER A 171 -10.44 3.02 -8.60
N VAL A 172 -10.00 1.77 -8.40
CA VAL A 172 -9.27 0.98 -9.38
C VAL A 172 -10.18 -0.13 -9.90
N SER A 173 -10.20 -0.31 -11.22
CA SER A 173 -11.00 -1.34 -11.89
C SER A 173 -10.23 -1.96 -13.05
N ASP A 174 -10.81 -3.00 -13.65
CA ASP A 174 -10.31 -3.51 -14.92
C ASP A 174 -10.76 -2.61 -16.08
N PRO A 175 -9.92 -2.41 -17.11
CA PRO A 175 -10.35 -1.80 -18.36
C PRO A 175 -11.25 -2.75 -19.16
N THR A 176 -12.18 -2.21 -19.93
CA THR A 176 -12.95 -2.99 -20.91
C THR A 176 -12.02 -3.56 -22.00
N PRO A 177 -12.43 -4.61 -22.74
CA PRO A 177 -11.59 -5.18 -23.80
C PRO A 177 -11.17 -4.16 -24.87
N ILE A 178 -12.05 -3.22 -25.23
CA ILE A 178 -11.77 -2.17 -26.22
C ILE A 178 -10.75 -1.18 -25.65
N GLU A 179 -10.98 -0.67 -24.44
CA GLU A 179 -10.05 0.22 -23.76
C GLU A 179 -8.66 -0.42 -23.59
N ALA A 180 -8.60 -1.71 -23.27
CA ALA A 180 -7.36 -2.45 -23.12
C ALA A 180 -6.57 -2.53 -24.44
N ILE A 181 -7.23 -2.81 -25.57
CA ILE A 181 -6.58 -2.84 -26.89
C ILE A 181 -5.96 -1.48 -27.22
N GLU A 182 -6.72 -0.40 -27.00
CA GLU A 182 -6.26 0.96 -27.27
C GLU A 182 -5.09 1.37 -26.38
N ALA A 183 -5.18 1.08 -25.08
CA ALA A 183 -4.12 1.34 -24.12
C ALA A 183 -2.84 0.57 -24.46
N ARG A 184 -2.93 -0.73 -24.79
CA ARG A 184 -1.78 -1.54 -25.21
C ARG A 184 -1.08 -0.95 -26.42
N LYS A 185 -1.86 -0.58 -27.44
CA LYS A 185 -1.32 0.04 -28.66
C LYS A 185 -0.63 1.37 -28.35
N ALA A 186 -1.26 2.23 -27.55
CA ALA A 186 -0.70 3.54 -27.22
C ALA A 186 0.59 3.41 -26.39
N LEU A 187 0.60 2.51 -25.40
CA LEU A 187 1.70 2.31 -24.46
C LEU A 187 2.79 1.37 -24.95
N GLY A 188 2.58 0.66 -26.07
CA GLY A 188 3.53 -0.32 -26.60
C GLY A 188 3.67 -1.56 -25.71
N LEU A 189 2.57 -2.00 -25.08
CA LEU A 189 2.56 -3.12 -24.14
C LEU A 189 2.14 -4.43 -24.81
N ASP A 190 2.81 -5.53 -24.47
CA ASP A 190 2.44 -6.89 -24.88
C ASP A 190 1.08 -7.31 -24.29
N ASN A 191 0.38 -8.23 -24.95
CA ASN A 191 -0.94 -8.74 -24.51
C ASN A 191 -0.92 -9.43 -23.15
N LYS A 192 0.24 -9.95 -22.70
CA LYS A 192 0.41 -10.61 -21.41
C LYS A 192 0.53 -9.64 -20.24
N VAL A 193 0.80 -8.36 -20.48
CA VAL A 193 0.95 -7.37 -19.41
C VAL A 193 -0.42 -7.10 -18.79
N PRO A 194 -0.65 -7.35 -17.49
CA PRO A 194 -1.92 -6.99 -16.87
C PRO A 194 -2.10 -5.47 -16.85
N LEU A 195 -3.32 -5.01 -17.08
CA LEU A 195 -3.66 -3.59 -17.10
C LEU A 195 -4.64 -3.26 -15.98
N VAL A 196 -4.59 -2.03 -15.52
CA VAL A 196 -5.49 -1.48 -14.50
C VAL A 196 -6.01 -0.13 -14.97
N LYS A 197 -7.25 0.17 -14.63
CA LYS A 197 -7.92 1.45 -14.87
C LYS A 197 -8.04 2.20 -13.56
N LEU A 198 -7.51 3.42 -13.53
CA LEU A 198 -7.54 4.31 -12.37
C LEU A 198 -8.39 5.53 -12.68
N GLN A 199 -9.11 6.01 -11.68
CA GLN A 199 -9.81 7.28 -11.74
C GLN A 199 -9.01 8.40 -11.08
N ILE A 200 -9.19 9.63 -11.58
CA ILE A 200 -8.75 10.86 -10.92
C ILE A 200 -9.92 11.84 -10.95
N PRO A 201 -10.27 12.46 -9.81
CA PRO A 201 -11.23 13.54 -9.80
C PRO A 201 -10.77 14.71 -10.68
N GLY A 202 -11.70 15.25 -11.44
CA GLY A 202 -11.55 16.44 -12.27
C GLY A 202 -12.35 17.63 -11.72
N ALA A 203 -12.54 18.65 -12.55
CA ALA A 203 -13.33 19.82 -12.18
C ALA A 203 -14.82 19.51 -12.12
N HIS A 204 -15.56 20.18 -11.23
CA HIS A 204 -17.02 20.03 -11.11
C HIS A 204 -17.48 18.58 -10.92
N ASP A 205 -16.79 17.83 -10.07
CA ASP A 205 -17.06 16.40 -9.77
C ASP A 205 -16.98 15.47 -11.00
N SER A 206 -16.30 15.89 -12.08
CA SER A 206 -16.01 14.99 -13.19
C SER A 206 -15.01 13.89 -12.78
N LEU A 207 -15.09 12.73 -13.43
CA LEU A 207 -14.11 11.65 -13.25
C LEU A 207 -13.34 11.45 -14.56
N HIS A 208 -12.02 11.48 -14.45
CA HIS A 208 -11.12 11.17 -15.56
C HIS A 208 -10.50 9.80 -15.36
N TYR A 209 -10.45 9.00 -16.43
CA TYR A 209 -9.98 7.62 -16.38
C TYR A 209 -8.70 7.43 -17.17
N TYR A 210 -7.78 6.67 -16.57
CA TYR A 210 -6.46 6.39 -17.10
C TYR A 210 -6.17 4.90 -17.00
N ILE A 211 -5.48 4.35 -17.99
CA ILE A 211 -5.09 2.94 -18.01
C ILE A 211 -3.57 2.82 -17.98
N THR A 212 -3.04 2.00 -17.08
CA THR A 212 -1.61 1.72 -16.99
C THR A 212 -1.37 0.23 -16.74
N SER A 213 -0.13 -0.21 -16.76
CA SER A 213 0.22 -1.57 -16.37
C SER A 213 -0.04 -1.79 -14.88
N ALA A 214 -0.45 -3.00 -14.51
CA ALA A 214 -0.51 -3.42 -13.11
C ALA A 214 0.84 -3.18 -12.41
N PRO A 215 0.81 -2.88 -11.09
CA PRO A 215 2.01 -2.47 -10.38
C PRO A 215 3.02 -3.62 -10.31
N ARG A 216 4.31 -3.25 -10.39
CA ARG A 216 5.41 -4.17 -10.10
C ARG A 216 5.81 -3.99 -8.66
N THR A 217 5.95 -5.10 -7.95
CA THR A 217 6.37 -5.10 -6.56
C THR A 217 7.87 -4.90 -6.49
N THR A 218 8.32 -3.82 -5.85
CA THR A 218 9.73 -3.58 -5.56
C THR A 218 9.94 -3.54 -4.05
N SER A 219 11.19 -3.60 -3.60
CA SER A 219 11.50 -3.42 -2.18
C SER A 219 11.23 -1.98 -1.74
N TYR A 220 10.25 -1.77 -0.86
CA TYR A 220 9.97 -0.48 -0.25
C TYR A 220 9.38 -0.65 1.16
N THR A 221 9.41 0.42 1.95
CA THR A 221 8.84 0.45 3.31
C THR A 221 7.33 0.70 3.25
N PRO A 222 6.47 -0.12 3.90
CA PRO A 222 5.02 0.03 3.75
C PRO A 222 4.45 1.41 4.12
N PRO A 223 4.87 2.04 5.23
CA PRO A 223 4.51 3.43 5.54
C PRO A 223 5.20 4.46 4.65
N GLY A 224 4.54 5.59 4.44
CA GLY A 224 5.01 6.75 3.69
C GLY A 224 4.23 6.98 2.40
N HIS A 225 4.85 7.70 1.47
CA HIS A 225 4.19 8.17 0.25
C HIS A 225 3.78 7.08 -0.74
N ALA A 226 4.38 5.89 -0.65
CA ALA A 226 4.14 4.73 -1.53
C ALA A 226 3.93 5.13 -3.00
N THR A 227 4.82 6.00 -3.51
CA THR A 227 4.65 6.59 -4.84
C THR A 227 4.84 5.55 -5.93
N ARG A 228 3.83 5.44 -6.79
CA ARG A 228 3.87 4.67 -8.03
C ARG A 228 3.70 5.63 -9.18
N GLY A 229 4.48 5.48 -10.23
CA GLY A 229 4.37 6.38 -11.38
C GLY A 229 4.85 5.74 -12.65
N GLY A 230 4.21 6.08 -13.76
CA GLY A 230 4.58 5.55 -15.06
C GLY A 230 3.70 6.05 -16.19
N PRO A 231 4.01 5.62 -17.43
CA PRO A 231 3.16 5.88 -18.58
C PRO A 231 1.74 5.35 -18.37
N ALA A 232 0.75 6.15 -18.76
CA ALA A 232 -0.65 5.77 -18.77
C ALA A 232 -1.35 6.30 -20.02
N TYR A 233 -2.46 5.67 -20.37
CA TYR A 233 -3.34 6.05 -21.47
C TYR A 233 -4.53 6.83 -20.94
N ASN A 234 -4.69 8.07 -21.37
CA ASN A 234 -5.88 8.88 -21.09
C ASN A 234 -7.01 8.43 -22.03
N ILE A 235 -8.08 7.87 -21.48
CA ILE A 235 -9.18 7.29 -22.27
C ILE A 235 -9.91 8.36 -23.08
N LEU A 236 -10.16 9.53 -22.48
CA LEU A 236 -10.95 10.59 -23.11
C LEU A 236 -10.18 11.28 -24.23
N GLN A 237 -8.93 11.67 -23.96
CA GLN A 237 -8.09 12.40 -24.92
C GLN A 237 -7.37 11.46 -25.90
N ARG A 238 -7.37 10.15 -25.62
CA ARG A 238 -6.67 9.13 -26.40
C ARG A 238 -5.17 9.38 -26.54
N THR A 239 -4.58 9.98 -25.50
CA THR A 239 -3.17 10.37 -25.43
C THR A 239 -2.40 9.58 -24.38
N LYS A 240 -1.07 9.56 -24.53
CA LYS A 240 -0.16 9.09 -23.49
C LYS A 240 0.13 10.21 -22.50
N VAL A 241 0.11 9.87 -21.22
CA VAL A 241 0.37 10.78 -20.10
C VAL A 241 1.26 10.09 -19.07
N PHE A 242 1.86 10.84 -18.15
CA PHE A 242 2.46 10.28 -16.96
C PHE A 242 1.44 10.29 -15.82
N LEU A 243 1.12 9.11 -15.30
CA LEU A 243 0.26 8.96 -14.13
C LEU A 243 1.13 8.75 -12.89
N LYS A 244 0.84 9.48 -11.83
CA LYS A 244 1.42 9.29 -10.51
C LYS A 244 0.31 8.97 -9.51
N ASP A 245 0.44 7.83 -8.88
CA ASP A 245 -0.27 7.40 -7.69
C ASP A 245 0.61 7.62 -6.45
N SER A 246 0.04 8.16 -5.38
CA SER A 246 0.77 8.47 -4.15
C SER A 246 -0.14 8.68 -2.95
N TRP A 247 0.45 8.60 -1.78
CA TRP A 247 -0.15 9.00 -0.52
C TRP A 247 0.48 10.33 -0.11
N ARG A 248 -0.25 11.43 -0.24
CA ARG A 248 0.25 12.75 0.19
C ARG A 248 0.14 12.88 1.71
N VAL A 249 1.03 13.66 2.32
CA VAL A 249 0.88 14.06 3.72
C VAL A 249 -0.40 14.88 3.86
N ASP A 250 -1.26 14.48 4.79
CA ASP A 250 -2.57 15.07 5.00
C ASP A 250 -2.54 15.98 6.23
N LEU A 251 -1.77 17.06 6.12
CA LEU A 251 -1.68 18.13 7.11
C LEU A 251 -2.10 19.48 6.49
N PRO A 252 -2.74 20.38 7.25
CA PRO A 252 -3.28 21.64 6.71
C PRO A 252 -2.23 22.57 6.07
N ASP A 253 -1.00 22.51 6.56
CA ASP A 253 0.16 23.30 6.12
C ASP A 253 0.88 22.69 4.91
N ILE A 254 0.54 21.46 4.52
CA ILE A 254 1.16 20.78 3.38
C ILE A 254 0.25 20.85 2.16
N GLN A 255 0.63 21.70 1.21
CA GLN A 255 -0.09 21.90 -0.04
C GLN A 255 -0.09 20.62 -0.91
N ALA A 256 -1.23 20.31 -1.55
CA ALA A 256 -1.31 19.23 -2.52
C ALA A 256 -0.52 19.57 -3.79
N LYS A 257 0.19 18.58 -4.35
CA LYS A 257 1.11 18.77 -5.48
C LYS A 257 0.43 19.43 -6.70
N GLY A 258 -0.83 19.13 -6.95
CA GLY A 258 -1.62 19.74 -8.03
C GLY A 258 -1.79 21.24 -7.90
N LEU A 259 -1.99 21.75 -6.67
CA LEU A 259 -2.08 23.18 -6.42
C LEU A 259 -0.72 23.86 -6.66
N THR A 260 0.39 23.20 -6.33
CA THR A 260 1.73 23.69 -6.67
C THR A 260 1.89 23.83 -8.19
N TYR A 261 1.49 22.81 -8.97
CA TYR A 261 1.48 22.93 -10.44
C TYR A 261 0.60 24.08 -10.93
N LYS A 262 -0.59 24.25 -10.35
CA LYS A 262 -1.48 25.36 -10.68
C LYS A 262 -0.80 26.72 -10.45
N THR A 263 -0.20 26.93 -9.27
CA THR A 263 0.54 28.15 -8.95
C THR A 263 1.67 28.41 -9.94
N LEU A 264 2.46 27.38 -10.30
CA LEU A 264 3.55 27.53 -11.25
C LEU A 264 3.06 27.85 -12.68
N MET A 265 1.95 27.24 -13.11
CA MET A 265 1.33 27.53 -14.41
C MET A 265 0.73 28.93 -14.48
N ASP A 266 0.04 29.38 -13.42
CA ASP A 266 -0.52 30.73 -13.31
C ASP A 266 0.58 31.80 -13.36
N ALA A 267 1.75 31.50 -12.75
CA ALA A 267 2.95 32.31 -12.82
C ALA A 267 3.75 32.18 -14.14
N LYS A 268 3.26 31.36 -15.10
CA LYS A 268 3.90 31.10 -16.40
C LYS A 268 5.35 30.62 -16.29
N VAL A 269 5.66 29.84 -15.25
CA VAL A 269 6.97 29.19 -15.09
C VAL A 269 7.23 28.28 -16.29
N ARG A 270 8.44 28.38 -16.86
CA ARG A 270 8.84 27.59 -18.03
C ARG A 270 9.35 26.22 -17.63
N ASN A 271 9.41 25.30 -18.58
CA ASN A 271 10.04 23.98 -18.43
C ASN A 271 9.42 23.08 -17.33
N ILE A 272 8.16 23.31 -16.99
CA ILE A 272 7.40 22.43 -16.10
C ILE A 272 6.38 21.60 -16.91
N PRO A 273 6.15 20.33 -16.55
CA PRO A 273 5.04 19.56 -17.11
C PRO A 273 3.69 20.23 -16.81
N GLN A 274 2.76 20.17 -17.75
CA GLN A 274 1.39 20.56 -17.53
C GLN A 274 0.70 19.53 -16.63
N CYS A 275 0.09 19.99 -15.54
CA CYS A 275 -0.80 19.16 -14.74
C CYS A 275 -2.17 19.10 -15.40
N LEU A 276 -2.51 17.93 -15.95
CA LEU A 276 -3.77 17.70 -16.66
C LEU A 276 -4.95 17.58 -15.69
N THR A 277 -4.75 16.79 -14.64
CA THR A 277 -5.72 16.64 -13.54
C THR A 277 -5.02 16.07 -12.32
N SER A 278 -5.55 16.34 -11.14
CA SER A 278 -5.04 15.77 -9.89
C SER A 278 -6.01 15.99 -8.75
N GLY A 279 -5.98 15.12 -7.76
CA GLY A 279 -6.80 15.30 -6.56
C GLY A 279 -6.67 14.13 -5.59
N ASP A 280 -7.17 14.38 -4.38
CA ASP A 280 -7.46 13.31 -3.43
C ASP A 280 -8.56 12.42 -4.03
N ILE A 281 -8.38 11.10 -4.00
CA ILE A 281 -9.28 10.15 -4.67
C ILE A 281 -10.70 10.18 -4.11
N SER A 282 -10.80 10.38 -2.80
CA SER A 282 -12.07 10.50 -2.09
C SER A 282 -11.85 11.23 -0.78
N THR A 283 -12.89 11.90 -0.30
CA THR A 283 -12.99 12.40 1.08
C THR A 283 -13.42 11.30 2.05
N ALA A 284 -13.80 10.12 1.56
CA ALA A 284 -14.18 8.99 2.39
C ALA A 284 -13.00 8.51 3.26
N GLU A 285 -13.30 8.11 4.50
CA GLU A 285 -12.28 7.76 5.49
C GLU A 285 -11.33 6.64 5.07
N TYR A 286 -11.77 5.70 4.23
CA TYR A 286 -10.93 4.56 3.85
C TYR A 286 -9.81 4.96 2.88
N HIS A 287 -9.87 6.14 2.25
CA HIS A 287 -8.77 6.74 1.49
C HIS A 287 -7.84 7.63 2.34
N ALA A 288 -8.02 7.63 3.66
CA ALA A 288 -7.11 8.23 4.63
C ALA A 288 -6.51 7.16 5.53
N THR A 289 -5.27 7.37 5.98
CA THR A 289 -4.67 6.50 6.99
C THR A 289 -5.38 6.66 8.33
N LYS A 290 -5.38 5.61 9.14
CA LYS A 290 -6.00 5.60 10.47
C LYS A 290 -5.00 5.42 11.60
N THR A 291 -3.81 4.84 11.37
CA THR A 291 -2.84 4.54 12.45
C THR A 291 -2.58 5.73 13.38
N GLN A 292 -2.43 6.93 12.84
CA GLN A 292 -2.20 8.14 13.63
C GLN A 292 -3.34 8.49 14.59
N SER A 293 -4.60 8.17 14.27
CA SER A 293 -5.74 8.48 15.15
C SER A 293 -5.82 7.57 16.36
N PHE A 294 -5.19 6.40 16.30
CA PHE A 294 -5.12 5.46 17.43
C PHE A 294 -4.09 5.87 18.48
N THR A 295 -3.13 6.75 18.15
CA THR A 295 -2.06 7.17 19.09
C THR A 295 -2.56 7.87 20.35
N SER A 296 -3.76 8.44 20.31
CA SER A 296 -4.40 9.14 21.43
C SER A 296 -5.41 8.28 22.20
N GLN A 297 -5.65 7.04 21.76
CA GLN A 297 -6.63 6.16 22.39
C GLN A 297 -6.11 5.65 23.75
N PRO A 298 -6.98 5.47 24.76
CA PRO A 298 -6.55 4.97 26.07
C PRO A 298 -5.85 3.61 26.04
N CYS A 299 -6.20 2.77 25.07
CA CYS A 299 -5.61 1.45 24.86
C CYS A 299 -4.28 1.48 24.09
N ALA A 300 -3.84 2.63 23.58
CA ALA A 300 -2.65 2.72 22.76
C ALA A 300 -1.38 2.84 23.59
N CYS A 301 -0.37 2.05 23.21
CA CYS A 301 0.97 2.21 23.74
C CYS A 301 1.56 3.55 23.30
N ARG A 302 2.44 4.13 24.12
CA ARG A 302 3.14 5.36 23.73
C ARG A 302 3.98 5.10 22.46
N PRO A 303 3.75 5.84 21.37
CA PRO A 303 4.49 5.61 20.15
C PRO A 303 5.94 6.11 20.30
N ARG A 304 6.90 5.40 19.69
CA ARG A 304 8.31 5.82 19.66
C ARG A 304 8.57 7.00 18.72
N THR A 305 7.64 7.28 17.82
CA THR A 305 7.74 8.32 16.79
C THR A 305 6.37 8.89 16.46
N HIS A 306 6.33 10.04 15.82
CA HIS A 306 5.10 10.64 15.32
C HIS A 306 4.63 9.93 14.05
N PHE A 307 3.36 9.53 14.05
CA PHE A 307 2.70 8.97 12.87
C PHE A 307 2.16 10.09 12.00
N VAL A 308 2.61 10.14 10.75
CA VAL A 308 2.20 11.18 9.78
C VAL A 308 0.91 10.73 9.07
N PRO A 309 -0.17 11.52 9.10
CA PRO A 309 -1.39 11.20 8.35
C PRO A 309 -1.13 11.30 6.85
N HIS A 310 -1.72 10.38 6.09
CA HIS A 310 -1.68 10.44 4.63
C HIS A 310 -3.06 10.25 4.01
N ARG A 311 -3.24 10.83 2.83
CA ARG A 311 -4.43 10.68 1.98
C ARG A 311 -4.06 10.27 0.57
N HIS A 312 -4.86 9.38 -0.01
CA HIS A 312 -4.63 8.84 -1.34
C HIS A 312 -4.85 9.90 -2.44
N TYR A 313 -3.89 10.03 -3.35
CA TYR A 313 -3.79 11.15 -4.30
C TYR A 313 -3.24 10.71 -5.66
N HIS A 314 -3.95 11.05 -6.73
CA HIS A 314 -3.48 10.84 -8.10
C HIS A 314 -3.15 12.18 -8.78
N LEU A 315 -2.21 12.13 -9.72
CA LEU A 315 -1.77 13.24 -10.57
C LEU A 315 -1.48 12.73 -11.98
N ALA A 316 -2.01 13.38 -13.00
CA ALA A 316 -1.66 13.14 -14.40
C ALA A 316 -0.91 14.35 -14.99
N LEU A 317 0.21 14.08 -15.64
CA LEU A 317 1.05 15.06 -16.34
C LEU A 317 1.10 14.73 -17.84
N ASP A 318 1.23 15.75 -18.67
CA ASP A 318 1.38 15.62 -20.13
C ASP A 318 2.75 15.09 -20.56
N VAL A 319 3.80 15.35 -19.77
CA VAL A 319 5.17 14.91 -20.05
C VAL A 319 5.47 13.57 -19.38
N ILE A 320 5.93 12.60 -20.17
CA ILE A 320 6.49 11.33 -19.70
C ILE A 320 8.01 11.45 -19.68
N GLY A 321 8.60 11.37 -18.49
CA GLY A 321 10.05 11.34 -18.32
C GLY A 321 10.68 10.01 -18.77
N ARG A 322 11.98 10.06 -19.04
CA ARG A 322 12.84 8.87 -19.21
C ARG A 322 13.73 8.69 -17.98
N SER A 323 14.34 7.52 -17.86
CA SER A 323 15.29 7.25 -16.77
C SER A 323 16.42 8.28 -16.74
N LEU A 324 16.80 8.74 -15.54
CA LEU A 324 17.96 9.61 -15.33
C LEU A 324 19.30 8.92 -15.65
N THR A 325 19.29 7.61 -15.87
CA THR A 325 20.47 6.85 -16.31
C THR A 325 20.54 6.68 -17.84
N ALA A 326 19.54 7.17 -18.56
CA ALA A 326 19.41 6.99 -20.02
C ALA A 326 19.83 8.24 -20.82
N PHE A 327 20.60 9.15 -20.22
CA PHE A 327 21.19 10.26 -20.97
C PHE A 327 22.27 9.73 -21.91
N GLU A 328 22.25 10.21 -23.16
CA GLU A 328 23.22 9.84 -24.18
C GLU A 328 24.55 10.59 -24.00
N SER A 329 24.54 11.70 -23.24
CA SER A 329 25.73 12.49 -22.95
C SER A 329 25.59 13.35 -21.70
N SER A 330 26.74 13.78 -21.14
CA SER A 330 26.79 14.77 -20.06
C SER A 330 26.16 16.11 -20.47
N TYR A 331 26.23 16.48 -21.76
CA TYR A 331 25.61 17.70 -22.27
C TYR A 331 24.09 17.67 -22.11
N GLU A 332 23.47 16.55 -22.45
CA GLU A 332 22.03 16.35 -22.33
C GLU A 332 21.57 16.38 -20.86
N MET A 333 22.33 15.72 -19.97
CA MET A 333 22.10 15.76 -18.53
C MET A 333 22.16 17.20 -17.99
N VAL A 334 23.24 17.93 -18.29
CA VAL A 334 23.43 19.31 -17.82
C VAL A 334 22.36 20.24 -18.39
N THR A 335 21.93 20.02 -19.64
CA THR A 335 20.83 20.77 -20.25
C THR A 335 19.53 20.55 -19.48
N THR A 336 19.21 19.30 -19.13
CA THR A 336 18.02 18.96 -18.33
C THR A 336 18.06 19.62 -16.95
N VAL A 337 19.23 19.60 -16.28
CA VAL A 337 19.41 20.28 -14.98
C VAL A 337 19.23 21.79 -15.12
N ARG A 338 19.87 22.40 -16.13
CA ARG A 338 19.71 23.84 -16.43
C ARG A 338 18.25 24.20 -16.65
N ASP A 339 17.52 23.42 -17.43
CA ASP A 339 16.12 23.69 -17.74
C ASP A 339 15.24 23.58 -16.49
N GLY A 340 15.57 22.66 -15.57
CA GLY A 340 14.94 22.57 -14.25
C GLY A 340 15.25 23.76 -13.34
N VAL A 341 16.47 24.31 -13.39
CA VAL A 341 16.85 25.52 -12.63
C VAL A 341 16.22 26.79 -13.22
N ILE A 342 16.06 26.89 -14.55
CA ILE A 342 15.36 28.02 -15.19
C ILE A 342 13.88 28.06 -14.79
N GLY A 343 13.30 26.94 -14.36
CA GLY A 343 11.97 26.84 -13.78
C GLY A 343 11.85 27.48 -12.41
N GLU A 344 12.32 28.72 -12.24
CA GLU A 344 12.13 29.53 -11.02
C GLU A 344 10.81 30.30 -11.11
N LEU A 345 10.11 30.41 -9.97
CA LEU A 345 9.00 31.36 -9.82
C LEU A 345 9.56 32.78 -10.06
N PRO A 346 8.95 33.60 -10.93
CA PRO A 346 9.30 35.02 -11.02
C PRO A 346 9.24 35.60 -9.60
N HIS A 347 10.34 36.17 -9.11
CA HIS A 347 10.34 36.83 -7.82
C HIS A 347 9.22 37.88 -7.82
N SER A 348 8.35 37.82 -6.82
CA SER A 348 7.16 38.67 -6.68
C SER A 348 7.53 40.10 -6.38
#